data_AF-A0A0C1Q0Y0-F1
#
_entry.id   AF-A0A0C1Q0Y0-F1
#
_cell.length_a   1.000
_cell.length_b   1.000
_cell.length_c   1.000
_cell.angle_alpha   90.00
_cell.angle_beta   90.00
_cell.angle_gamma   90.00
#
_symmetry.space_group_name_H-M   'P 1'
#
loop_
_entity.id
_entity.type
_entity.pdbx_description
1 polymer ?
#
loop_
_entity_poly.entity_id
_entity_poly.type
_entity_poly.pdbx_seq_one_letter_code
_entity_poly.pdbx_strand_id
1 'polypeptide(L)'
;MLTTQLIRSEKWEDRDGIFYRYLDVIESPDYQFKVMNVERNSVKLKSKKENKEYIMEKYENMVRLRGVKGGHIPIILRVNHASWSTHHHVLTSRIKIDGVNYEAKSYL
;
A
#
# COMPACT_ATOMS: atom_id res chain seq x y z
N MET A 1 3.26 44.29 19.70
CA MET A 1 2.35 43.16 19.36
C MET A 1 2.23 43.10 17.85
N LEU A 2 2.76 42.04 17.24
CA LEU A 2 2.46 41.68 15.84
C LEU A 2 2.20 40.17 15.84
N THR A 3 0.95 39.85 15.58
CA THR A 3 0.38 38.52 15.54
C THR A 3 0.79 37.88 14.22
N THR A 4 1.85 37.07 14.22
CA THR A 4 2.11 36.23 13.06
C THR A 4 1.18 35.03 13.15
N GLN A 5 0.14 35.09 12.33
CA GLN A 5 -0.82 34.01 12.09
C GLN A 5 -0.05 32.70 11.84
N LEU A 6 -0.45 31.65 12.55
CA LEU A 6 -0.11 30.27 12.23
C LEU A 6 -0.43 30.04 10.75
N ILE A 7 0.62 29.95 9.93
CA ILE A 7 0.55 29.24 8.66
C ILE A 7 0.25 27.81 9.07
N ARG A 8 -1.03 27.46 9.05
CA ARG A 8 -1.51 26.09 9.16
C ARG A 8 -0.95 25.41 7.92
N SER A 9 0.27 24.85 8.02
CA SER A 9 0.79 23.99 6.98
C SER A 9 -0.24 22.89 6.83
N GLU A 10 -0.91 22.87 5.68
CA GLU A 10 -1.59 21.68 5.23
C GLU A 10 -0.58 20.55 5.44
N LYS A 11 -0.95 19.53 6.21
CA LYS A 11 -0.09 18.37 6.39
C LYS A 11 -0.01 17.66 5.04
N TRP A 12 0.89 18.12 4.17
CA TRP A 12 1.32 17.36 3.03
C TRP A 12 1.95 16.10 3.62
N GLU A 13 1.24 14.98 3.52
CA GLU A 13 1.79 13.71 3.95
C GLU A 13 3.09 13.48 3.18
N ASP A 14 4.18 13.43 3.93
CA ASP A 14 5.48 13.12 3.37
C ASP A 14 5.45 11.72 2.75
N ARG A 15 6.12 11.57 1.61
CA ARG A 15 6.06 10.38 0.75
C ARG A 15 6.51 9.14 1.50
N ASP A 16 7.52 9.30 2.36
CA ASP A 16 8.02 8.25 3.24
C ASP A 16 6.91 7.75 4.18
N GLY A 17 6.19 8.68 4.82
CA GLY A 17 5.10 8.35 5.72
C GLY A 17 3.92 7.64 5.05
N ILE A 18 3.66 7.92 3.76
CA ILE A 18 2.66 7.19 2.98
C ILE A 18 3.15 5.77 2.69
N PHE A 19 4.42 5.60 2.29
CA PHE A 19 4.98 4.29 2.02
C PHE A 19 4.99 3.38 3.26
N TYR A 20 5.36 3.90 4.43
CA TYR A 20 5.32 3.13 5.68
C TYR A 20 3.90 2.74 6.10
N ARG A 21 2.91 3.61 5.91
CA ARG A 21 1.50 3.25 6.18
C ARG A 21 0.98 2.13 5.29
N TYR A 22 1.48 2.05 4.06
CA TYR A 22 1.20 0.89 3.22
C TYR A 22 1.73 -0.40 3.83
N LEU A 23 2.96 -0.39 4.35
CA LEU A 23 3.53 -1.54 5.05
C LEU A 23 2.70 -1.90 6.27
N ASP A 24 2.30 -0.92 7.08
CA ASP A 24 1.44 -1.13 8.26
C ASP A 24 0.13 -1.86 7.89
N VAL A 25 -0.46 -1.55 6.73
CA VAL A 25 -1.69 -2.20 6.25
C VAL A 25 -1.43 -3.65 5.82
N ILE A 26 -0.41 -3.89 4.99
CA ILE A 26 -0.17 -5.22 4.42
C ILE A 26 0.44 -6.20 5.44
N GLU A 27 1.18 -5.69 6.43
CA GLU A 27 1.78 -6.45 7.52
C GLU A 27 0.89 -6.46 8.78
N SER A 28 -0.29 -5.83 8.72
CA SER A 28 -1.18 -5.72 9.87
C SER A 28 -1.58 -7.10 10.42
N PRO A 29 -1.49 -7.30 11.75
CA PRO A 29 -2.02 -8.48 12.40
C PRO A 29 -3.55 -8.58 12.32
N ASP A 30 -4.25 -7.51 11.91
CA ASP A 30 -5.70 -7.56 11.70
C ASP A 30 -6.10 -8.28 10.42
N TYR A 31 -5.23 -8.36 9.43
CA TYR A 31 -5.50 -9.12 8.23
C TYR A 31 -4.77 -10.46 8.21
N GLN A 32 -3.52 -10.49 8.66
CA GLN A 32 -2.62 -11.65 8.53
C GLN A 32 -2.64 -12.17 7.09
N PHE A 33 -2.36 -11.30 6.13
CA PHE A 33 -2.40 -11.65 4.73
C PHE A 33 -1.42 -12.77 4.41
N LYS A 34 -1.83 -13.68 3.52
CA LYS A 34 -0.97 -14.61 2.81
C LYS A 34 -0.97 -14.25 1.34
N VAL A 35 0.20 -14.21 0.71
CA VAL A 35 0.29 -14.07 -0.75
C VAL A 35 -0.17 -15.35 -1.41
N MET A 36 -1.21 -15.25 -2.24
CA MET A 36 -1.78 -16.36 -3.00
C MET A 36 -1.24 -16.40 -4.43
N ASN A 37 -1.17 -15.23 -5.07
CA ASN A 37 -0.62 -15.08 -6.41
C ASN A 37 -0.07 -13.67 -6.62
N VAL A 38 0.93 -13.53 -7.48
CA VAL A 38 1.45 -12.25 -7.95
C VAL A 38 1.31 -12.20 -9.46
N GLU A 39 0.66 -11.15 -9.94
CA GLU A 39 0.50 -10.81 -11.35
C GLU A 39 1.20 -9.47 -11.61
N ARG A 40 1.37 -9.10 -12.88
CA ARG A 40 2.23 -7.98 -13.31
C ARG A 40 2.00 -6.67 -12.52
N ASN A 41 0.74 -6.34 -12.21
CA ASN A 41 0.35 -5.10 -11.53
C ASN A 41 -0.56 -5.35 -10.31
N SER A 42 -0.63 -6.58 -9.81
CA SER A 42 -1.52 -6.92 -8.69
C SER A 42 -1.07 -8.15 -7.91
N VAL A 43 -1.45 -8.20 -6.64
CA VAL A 43 -1.23 -9.32 -5.74
C VAL A 43 -2.57 -9.80 -5.21
N LYS A 44 -2.83 -11.10 -5.35
CA LYS A 44 -3.95 -11.76 -4.69
C LYS A 44 -3.53 -12.15 -3.29
N LEU A 45 -4.26 -11.64 -2.29
CA LEU A 45 -4.01 -11.83 -0.88
C LEU A 45 -5.18 -12.57 -0.25
N LYS A 46 -4.90 -13.45 0.72
CA LYS A 46 -5.92 -14.07 1.57
C LYS A 46 -5.71 -13.66 3.01
N SER A 47 -6.70 -13.05 3.64
CA SER A 47 -6.69 -12.79 5.08
C SER A 47 -6.90 -14.11 5.82
N LYS A 48 -5.98 -14.48 6.71
CA LYS A 48 -6.15 -15.65 7.59
C LYS A 48 -7.21 -15.39 8.66
N LYS A 49 -7.28 -14.16 9.19
CA LYS A 49 -8.20 -13.76 10.27
C LYS A 49 -9.66 -13.79 9.82
N GLU A 50 -9.95 -13.24 8.65
CA GLU A 50 -11.33 -13.12 8.15
C GLU A 50 -11.73 -14.19 7.14
N ASN A 51 -10.77 -15.02 6.69
CA ASN A 51 -10.93 -15.97 5.58
C ASN A 51 -11.51 -15.33 4.30
N LYS A 52 -11.13 -14.06 4.05
CA LYS A 52 -11.54 -13.28 2.88
C LYS A 52 -10.37 -13.10 1.89
N GLU A 53 -10.73 -12.96 0.63
CA GLU A 53 -9.77 -12.67 -0.44
C GLU A 53 -9.80 -11.19 -0.82
N TYR A 54 -8.60 -10.69 -1.08
CA TYR A 54 -8.33 -9.30 -1.43
C TYR A 54 -7.41 -9.24 -2.64
N ILE A 55 -7.55 -8.16 -3.40
CA ILE A 55 -6.67 -7.83 -4.50
C ILE A 55 -6.02 -6.50 -4.17
N MET A 56 -4.70 -6.52 -4.03
CA MET A 56 -3.89 -5.32 -3.96
C MET A 56 -3.39 -5.01 -5.37
N GLU A 57 -3.67 -3.83 -5.89
CA GLU A 57 -3.33 -3.50 -7.28
C GLU A 57 -2.98 -2.03 -7.47
N LYS A 58 -2.18 -1.77 -8.51
CA LYS A 58 -2.00 -0.42 -9.05
C LYS A 58 -3.24 -0.07 -9.86
N TYR A 59 -3.95 0.97 -9.46
CA TYR A 59 -5.11 1.50 -10.17
C TYR A 59 -4.92 3.01 -10.35
N GLU A 60 -4.98 3.51 -11.59
CA GLU A 60 -4.74 4.93 -11.90
C GLU A 60 -3.47 5.49 -11.22
N ASN A 61 -3.62 6.44 -10.31
CA ASN A 61 -2.56 7.10 -9.53
C ASN A 61 -2.47 6.58 -8.08
N MET A 62 -2.95 5.37 -7.80
CA MET A 62 -2.98 4.79 -6.45
C MET A 62 -2.58 3.31 -6.42
N VAL A 63 -2.20 2.84 -5.24
CA VAL A 63 -2.32 1.44 -4.86
C VAL A 63 -3.56 1.31 -4.00
N ARG A 64 -4.44 0.38 -4.35
CA ARG A 64 -5.67 0.09 -3.60
C ARG A 64 -5.72 -1.37 -3.17
N LEU A 65 -6.39 -1.61 -2.04
CA LEU A 65 -6.85 -2.92 -1.62
C LEU A 65 -8.34 -3.03 -1.92
N ARG A 66 -8.77 -4.04 -2.67
CA ARG A 66 -10.20 -4.30 -2.90
C ARG A 66 -10.59 -5.70 -2.48
N GLY A 67 -11.77 -5.81 -1.87
CA GLY A 67 -12.38 -7.11 -1.59
C GLY A 67 -12.90 -7.74 -2.87
N VAL A 68 -12.84 -9.07 -2.98
CA VAL A 68 -13.42 -9.78 -4.14
C VAL A 68 -14.94 -9.58 -4.23
N LYS A 69 -15.62 -9.43 -3.09
CA LYS A 69 -17.08 -9.22 -2.99
C LYS A 69 -17.51 -7.75 -3.04
N GLY A 70 -16.60 -6.84 -3.41
CA GLY A 70 -16.86 -5.39 -3.45
C GLY A 70 -16.14 -4.61 -2.35
N GLY A 71 -16.19 -3.28 -2.46
CA GLY A 71 -15.44 -2.36 -1.62
C GLY A 71 -13.98 -2.20 -2.06
N HIS A 72 -13.46 -0.97 -2.00
CA HIS A 72 -12.05 -0.68 -2.25
C HIS A 72 -11.55 0.39 -1.30
N ILE A 73 -10.31 0.23 -0.84
CA ILE A 73 -9.62 1.14 0.08
C ILE A 73 -8.34 1.59 -0.63
N PRO A 74 -8.21 2.89 -0.98
CA PRO A 74 -6.92 3.45 -1.39
C PRO A 74 -5.92 3.33 -0.24
N ILE A 75 -4.76 2.72 -0.48
CA ILE A 75 -3.69 2.55 0.52
C ILE A 75 -2.62 3.63 0.34
N ILE A 76 -2.24 3.88 -0.92
CA ILE A 76 -1.24 4.88 -1.30
C ILE A 76 -1.82 5.72 -2.43
N LEU A 77 -1.76 7.04 -2.32
CA LEU A 77 -2.06 7.97 -3.40
C LEU A 77 -0.77 8.44 -4.08
N ARG A 78 -0.91 9.09 -5.24
CA ARG A 78 0.22 9.69 -6.00
C ARG A 78 1.25 8.67 -6.48
N VAL A 79 0.79 7.45 -6.77
CA VAL A 79 1.60 6.35 -7.29
C VAL A 79 1.76 6.49 -8.80
N ASN A 80 3.00 6.68 -9.25
CA ASN A 80 3.32 6.66 -10.67
C ASN A 80 3.42 5.23 -11.20
N HIS A 81 4.01 4.33 -10.40
CA HIS A 81 4.25 2.94 -10.76
C HIS A 81 4.22 2.06 -9.51
N ALA A 82 3.70 0.84 -9.64
CA ALA A 82 3.84 -0.18 -8.60
C ALA A 82 3.97 -1.54 -9.27
N SER A 83 4.89 -2.35 -8.74
CA SER A 83 5.08 -3.73 -9.15
C SER A 83 5.42 -4.59 -7.95
N TRP A 84 5.07 -5.86 -8.05
CA TRP A 84 5.30 -6.83 -7.01
C TRP A 84 5.95 -8.08 -7.59
N SER A 85 6.74 -8.74 -6.77
CA SER A 85 7.31 -10.05 -7.07
C SER A 85 7.34 -10.87 -5.79
N THR A 86 7.25 -12.19 -5.89
CA THR A 86 7.41 -13.07 -4.73
C THR A 86 8.51 -14.09 -4.96
N HIS A 87 9.31 -14.34 -3.93
CA HIS A 87 10.34 -15.37 -3.91
C HIS A 87 10.45 -15.96 -2.50
N HIS A 88 10.40 -17.29 -2.37
CA HIS A 88 10.40 -17.98 -1.07
C HIS A 88 9.42 -17.38 -0.04
N HIS A 89 8.18 -17.11 -0.45
CA HIS A 89 7.13 -16.50 0.39
C HIS A 89 7.41 -15.08 0.89
N VAL A 90 8.44 -14.42 0.38
CA VAL A 90 8.70 -13.00 0.65
C VAL A 90 8.08 -12.18 -0.49
N LEU A 91 7.26 -11.20 -0.14
CA LEU A 91 6.71 -10.24 -1.09
C LEU A 91 7.66 -9.05 -1.21
N THR A 92 8.23 -8.83 -2.39
CA THR A 92 8.95 -7.59 -2.68
C THR A 92 7.99 -6.61 -3.34
N SER A 93 7.79 -5.46 -2.69
CA SER A 93 6.99 -4.34 -3.21
C SER A 93 7.93 -3.28 -3.77
N ARG A 94 7.72 -2.84 -5.01
CA ARG A 94 8.44 -1.72 -5.63
C ARG A 94 7.44 -0.66 -6.07
N ILE A 95 7.47 0.50 -5.42
CA ILE A 95 6.45 1.54 -5.59
C ILE A 95 7.13 2.88 -5.85
N LYS A 96 6.68 3.59 -6.88
CA LYS A 96 7.13 4.94 -7.22
C LYS A 96 6.07 5.95 -6.83
N ILE A 97 6.37 6.81 -5.85
CA ILE A 97 5.47 7.84 -5.30
C ILE A 97 6.07 9.21 -5.62
N ASP A 98 5.34 10.04 -6.35
CA ASP A 98 5.79 11.38 -6.79
C ASP A 98 7.24 11.40 -7.29
N GLY A 99 7.59 10.45 -8.16
CA GLY A 99 8.93 10.37 -8.75
C GLY A 99 9.96 9.57 -7.95
N VAL A 100 9.73 9.30 -6.67
CA VAL A 100 10.68 8.61 -5.77
C VAL A 100 10.37 7.12 -5.70
N ASN A 101 11.40 6.28 -5.81
CA ASN A 101 11.25 4.83 -5.75
C ASN A 101 11.44 4.32 -4.31
N TYR A 102 10.56 3.43 -3.90
CA TYR A 102 10.61 2.69 -2.64
C TYR A 102 10.62 1.19 -2.93
N GLU A 103 11.39 0.46 -2.13
CA GLU A 103 11.42 -1.01 -2.16
C GLU A 103 11.31 -1.55 -0.72
N ALA A 104 10.47 -2.56 -0.52
CA ALA A 104 10.34 -3.26 0.76
C ALA A 104 10.10 -4.75 0.56
N LYS A 105 10.52 -5.55 1.55
CA LYS A 105 10.31 -6.99 1.62
C LYS A 105 9.41 -7.30 2.83
N SER A 106 8.27 -7.92 2.57
CA SER A 106 7.28 -8.29 3.59
C SER A 106 7.14 -9.81 3.68
N TYR A 107 7.02 -10.33 4.91
CA TYR A 107 6.91 -11.76 5.21
C TYR A 107 5.44 -12.08 5.55
N LEU A 108 4.66 -12.50 4.56
CA LEU A 108 3.18 -12.63 4.61
C LEU A 108 2.69 -14.10 4.54
#